data_AF-A0A9E4QCL8-F1
#
_entry.id   AF-A0A9E4QCL8-F1
#
_cell.length_a   1.000
_cell.length_b   1.000
_cell.length_c   1.000
_cell.angle_alpha   90.00
_cell.angle_beta   90.00
_cell.angle_gamma   90.00
#
_symmetry.space_group_name_H-M   'P 1'
#
loop_
_entity.id
_entity.type
_entity.pdbx_description
1 polymer ?
#
loop_
_entity_poly.entity_id
_entity_poly.type
_entity_poly.pdbx_seq_one_letter_code
_entity_poly.pdbx_strand_id
1 'polypeptide(L)' 'LLVVYIPTVPNPTSGNLAFVTEDKVVETKLTVEEAMKIVFSGGMVLPEHMSMPTPFEGVKSPGA' A
#
# COMPACT_ATOMS: atom_id res chain seq x y z
N LEU A 1 -8.25 -16.42 -2.89
CA LEU A 1 -8.95 -15.31 -2.22
C LEU A 1 -8.07 -14.86 -1.06
N LEU A 2 -7.68 -13.59 -1.04
CA LEU A 2 -6.82 -13.00 -0.01
C LEU A 2 -7.67 -12.09 0.88
N VAL A 3 -7.39 -12.12 2.18
CA VAL A 3 -7.99 -11.21 3.17
C VAL A 3 -6.92 -10.22 3.57
N VAL A 4 -7.08 -8.97 3.14
CA VAL A 4 -6.13 -7.89 3.38
C VAL A 4 -6.67 -6.98 4.48
N TYR A 5 -5.90 -6.82 5.56
CA TYR A 5 -6.21 -5.89 6.62
C TYR A 5 -5.67 -4.50 6.28
N ILE A 6 -6.55 -3.49 6.32
CA ILE A 6 -6.23 -2.09 6.08
C ILE A 6 -6.39 -1.35 7.40
N PRO A 7 -5.31 -1.21 8.19
CA PRO A 7 -5.38 -0.54 9.48
C PRO A 7 -5.62 0.96 9.33
N THR A 8 -6.21 1.56 10.35
CA THR A 8 -6.24 3.01 10.52
C THR A 8 -4.92 3.48 11.11
N VAL A 9 -4.29 4.46 10.47
CA VAL A 9 -3.04 5.05 10.97
C VAL A 9 -3.34 6.09 12.06
N PRO A 10 -2.44 6.28 13.05
CA PRO A 10 -1.20 5.55 13.31
C PRO A 10 -1.39 4.31 14.22
N ASN A 11 -2.60 4.04 14.71
CA ASN A 11 -2.86 2.95 15.66
C ASN A 11 -3.59 1.79 14.98
N PRO A 12 -2.91 0.66 14.65
CA PRO A 12 -3.43 -0.44 13.86
C PRO A 12 -4.39 -1.35 14.65
N THR A 13 -4.96 -0.86 15.75
CA THR A 13 -5.96 -1.58 16.55
C THR A 13 -7.32 -1.64 15.83
N SER A 14 -7.62 -0.65 14.98
CA SER A 14 -8.84 -0.62 14.14
C SER A 14 -8.48 -0.56 12.65
N GLY A 15 -9.42 -1.00 11.81
CA GLY A 15 -9.23 -1.02 10.36
C GLY A 15 -10.38 -1.71 9.63
N ASN A 16 -10.21 -1.86 8.32
CA ASN A 16 -11.13 -2.58 7.45
C ASN A 16 -10.51 -3.88 6.95
N LEU A 17 -11.35 -4.84 6.57
CA LEU A 17 -10.92 -6.04 5.84
C LEU A 17 -11.37 -5.94 4.39
N ALA A 18 -10.45 -6.12 3.46
CA ALA A 18 -10.71 -6.22 2.05
C ALA A 18 -10.55 -7.67 1.58
N PHE A 19 -11.57 -8.19 0.92
CA PHE A 19 -11.52 -9.50 0.27
C PHE A 19 -11.18 -9.28 -1.19
N VAL A 20 -9.99 -9.73 -1.61
CA VAL A 20 -9.48 -9.51 -2.97
C VAL A 20 -9.01 -10.81 -3.59
N THR A 21 -9.12 -10.90 -4.91
CA THR A 21 -8.54 -12.01 -5.67
C THR A 21 -7.03 -11.78 -5.84
N GLU A 22 -6.29 -12.87 -6.04
CA GLU A 22 -4.82 -12.83 -6.05
C GLU A 22 -4.27 -12.04 -7.27
N ASP A 23 -4.99 -12.08 -8.40
CA ASP A 23 -4.69 -11.30 -9.62
C ASP A 23 -4.82 -9.77 -9.44
N LYS A 24 -5.43 -9.31 -8.34
CA LYS A 24 -5.57 -7.89 -8.00
C LYS A 24 -4.44 -7.38 -7.09
N VAL A 25 -3.50 -8.24 -6.72
CA VAL A 25 -2.41 -7.93 -5.79
C VAL A 25 -1.07 -8.05 -6.51
N VAL A 26 -0.14 -7.16 -6.17
CA VAL A 26 1.24 -7.23 -6.65
C VAL A 26 2.12 -7.62 -5.48
N GLU A 27 2.91 -8.68 -5.66
CA GLU A 27 3.88 -9.10 -4.66
C GLU A 27 4.99 -8.05 -4.54
N THR A 28 5.29 -7.68 -3.30
CA THR A 28 6.26 -6.64 -2.98
C THR A 28 7.56 -7.25 -2.45
N LYS A 29 8.67 -6.52 -2.62
CA LYS A 29 9.98 -6.89 -2.07
C LYS A 29 10.18 -6.40 -0.62
N LEU A 30 9.17 -5.73 -0.06
CA LEU A 30 9.21 -5.21 1.31
C LEU A 30 9.33 -6.36 2.32
N THR A 31 10.21 -6.17 3.30
CA THR A 31 10.15 -6.95 4.53
C THR A 31 8.92 -6.56 5.37
N VAL A 32 8.51 -7.44 6.28
CA VAL A 32 7.39 -7.15 7.20
C VAL A 32 7.67 -5.90 8.04
N GLU A 33 8.92 -5.72 8.49
CA GLU A 33 9.33 -4.54 9.27
C GLU A 33 9.16 -3.24 8.46
N GLU A 34 9.61 -3.23 7.21
CA GLU A 34 9.48 -2.08 6.32
C GLU A 34 8.02 -1.76 6.02
N ALA A 35 7.21 -2.77 5.70
CA ALA A 35 5.77 -2.59 5.49
C ALA A 35 5.09 -1.97 6.73
N MET A 36 5.44 -2.43 7.93
CA MET A 36 4.90 -1.87 9.18
C MET A 36 5.34 -0.42 9.40
N LYS A 37 6.60 -0.05 9.10
CA LYS A 37 7.06 1.35 9.17
C LYS A 37 6.28 2.27 8.23
N ILE A 38 5.99 1.81 7.02
CA ILE A 38 5.17 2.56 6.06
C ILE A 38 3.77 2.77 6.64
N VAL A 39 3.13 1.70 7.13
CA VAL A 39 1.79 1.76 7.71
C VAL A 39 1.74 2.72 8.91
N PHE A 40 2.60 2.54 9.91
CA PHE A 40 2.58 3.37 11.12
C PHE A 40 2.88 4.85 10.85
N SER A 41 3.73 5.14 9.87
CA SER A 41 4.07 6.52 9.49
C SER A 41 3.06 7.17 8.54
N GLY A 42 2.01 6.44 8.11
CA GLY A 42 1.09 6.93 7.09
C GLY A 42 1.75 7.17 5.73
N GLY A 43 2.82 6.44 5.43
CA GLY A 43 3.60 6.58 4.20
C GLY A 43 4.69 7.65 4.22
N MET A 44 4.93 8.32 5.36
CA MET A 44 6.04 9.28 5.49
C MET A 44 7.43 8.63 5.50
N VAL A 45 7.52 7.38 5.94
CA VAL A 45 8.76 6.61 5.99
C VAL A 45 8.69 5.49 4.95
N LEU A 46 9.51 5.61 3.91
CA LEU A 46 9.65 4.62 2.84
C LEU A 46 11.06 4.01 2.87
N PRO A 47 11.22 2.73 2.52
CA PRO A 47 12.55 2.12 2.36
C PRO A 47 13.33 2.76 1.22
N GLU A 48 14.64 2.88 1.37
CA GLU A 48 15.51 3.51 0.37
C GLU A 48 15.48 2.82 -0.99
N HIS A 49 15.24 1.50 -1.00
CA HIS A 49 15.17 0.70 -2.22
C HIS A 49 13.82 0.81 -2.94
N MET A 50 12.83 1.46 -2.34
CA MET A 50 11.52 1.68 -2.93
C MET A 50 11.55 2.98 -3.76
N SER A 51 11.66 2.82 -5.09
CA SER A 51 11.36 3.93 -6.01
C SER A 51 9.85 4.09 -6.09
N MET A 52 9.33 5.28 -5.74
CA MET A 52 7.92 5.58 -5.96
C MET A 52 7.65 5.54 -7.47
N PRO A 53 6.76 4.67 -7.97
CA PRO A 53 6.27 4.83 -9.33
C PRO A 53 5.62 6.21 -9.42
N THR A 54 5.94 6.96 -10.48
CA THR A 54 5.36 8.27 -10.73
C THR A 54 3.83 8.15 -10.76
N PRO A 55 3.07 8.95 -9.98
CA PRO A 55 1.64 8.70 -9.76
C PRO A 55 0.72 8.84 -10.99
N PHE A 56 1.24 9.09 -12.20
CA PHE A 56 0.45 9.55 -13.35
C PHE A 56 0.85 8.96 -14.72
N GLU A 57 1.59 7.85 -14.81
CA GLU A 57 1.96 7.27 -16.14
C GLU A 57 0.83 6.52 -16.87
N GLY A 58 -0.40 6.45 -16.32
CA GLY A 58 -1.47 5.62 -16.93
C GLY A 58 -2.90 6.17 -16.89
N VAL A 59 -3.17 7.28 -16.21
CA VAL A 59 -4.49 7.91 -16.23
C VAL A 59 -4.43 9.10 -17.19
N LYS A 60 -4.78 8.87 -18.46
CA LYS A 60 -5.17 9.98 -19.33
C LYS A 60 -6.33 10.69 -18.65
N SER A 61 -6.15 11.95 -18.28
CA SER A 61 -7.22 12.83 -17.84
C SER A 61 -8.37 12.72 -18.85
N PRO A 62 -9.58 12.31 -18.43
CA PRO A 62 -10.73 12.38 -19.32
C PRO A 62 -11.06 13.87 -19.50
N GLY A 63 -10.58 14.45 -20.61
CA GLY A 63 -10.94 15.79 -21.07
C GLY A 63 -10.20 16.93 -20.37
N ALA A 64 -9.16 17.43 -21.05
CA ALA A 64 -8.78 18.84 -21.03
C ALA A 64 -8.51 19.25 -22.48
#